data_AF-A0A1W9MWZ8-F1
#
_entry.id   AF-A0A1W9MWZ8-F1
#
_cell.length_a   1.000
_cell.length_b   1.000
_cell.length_c   1.000
_cell.angle_alpha   90.00
_cell.angle_beta   90.00
_cell.angle_gamma   90.00
#
_symmetry.space_group_name_H-M   'P 1'
#
loop_
_entity.id
_entity.type
_entity.pdbx_description
1 polymer ?
#
loop_
_entity_poly.entity_id
_entity_poly.type
_entity_poly.pdbx_seq_one_letter_code
_entity_poly.pdbx_strand_id
1 'polypeptide(L)'
;MARYIYLHGQKLMLILGALLLTILWLCPALYAQDTPREKLEKSLHLVSKSFEMANYAQESDITLIQKSHDLTKQAITLINEVITEAENTGSTELKTAAVTALNSIAPVFTQLINTAQAIFNKNAEMAVEAENSGNTAQMQEKYEAAKGAVVFISKIADDALSIGDSLSAMAYQSVNIANAGLAGSVKMAANNFKELFQNINAIGKYIAQTGNHPDIIGITNHIQEDAGEAEKKYDTIVAVASSVSVLSEKNDEKEAVEKDVGVNRPWPFHWNYLPLTDKQRKDKDVPIQDTEPASPFGAK
;
A
#
# COMPACT_ATOMS: atom_id res chain seq x y z
N MET A 1 19.55 -42.48 -56.01
CA MET A 1 19.85 -41.29 -55.18
C MET A 1 18.62 -40.46 -54.81
N ALA A 2 17.66 -40.20 -55.72
CA ALA A 2 16.49 -39.34 -55.43
C ALA A 2 15.59 -39.78 -54.25
N ARG A 3 15.38 -41.10 -54.05
CA ARG A 3 14.59 -41.62 -52.90
C ARG A 3 15.23 -41.38 -51.53
N TYR A 4 16.55 -41.26 -51.45
CA TYR A 4 17.26 -41.11 -50.17
C TYR A 4 17.14 -39.68 -49.62
N ILE A 5 17.08 -38.69 -50.51
CA ILE A 5 16.94 -37.26 -50.20
C ILE A 5 15.51 -36.97 -49.70
N TYR A 6 14.49 -37.59 -50.31
CA TYR A 6 13.08 -37.39 -49.93
C TYR A 6 12.77 -37.92 -48.52
N LEU A 7 13.31 -39.10 -48.18
CA LEU A 7 13.14 -39.72 -46.85
C LEU A 7 13.88 -38.98 -45.73
N HIS A 8 15.02 -38.35 -46.03
CA HIS A 8 15.74 -37.52 -45.04
C HIS A 8 15.08 -36.15 -44.85
N GLY A 9 14.56 -35.53 -45.91
CA GLY A 9 13.80 -34.29 -45.84
C GLY A 9 12.52 -34.41 -45.01
N GLN A 10 11.77 -35.51 -45.17
CA GLN A 10 10.56 -35.77 -44.37
C GLN A 10 10.85 -35.95 -42.87
N LYS A 11 11.95 -36.64 -42.53
CA LYS A 11 12.36 -36.81 -41.12
C LYS A 11 12.79 -35.49 -40.48
N LEU A 12 13.50 -34.64 -41.22
CA LEU A 12 13.86 -33.29 -40.78
C LEU A 12 12.62 -32.40 -40.56
N MET A 13 11.63 -32.49 -41.45
CA MET A 13 10.39 -31.72 -41.33
C MET A 13 9.53 -32.17 -40.14
N LEU A 14 9.47 -33.48 -39.86
CA LEU A 14 8.78 -34.03 -38.69
C LEU A 14 9.46 -33.61 -37.38
N ILE A 15 10.80 -33.58 -37.34
CA ILE A 15 11.55 -33.15 -36.16
C ILE A 15 11.38 -31.63 -35.93
N LEU A 16 11.48 -30.81 -36.98
CA LEU A 16 11.22 -29.36 -36.86
C LEU A 16 9.77 -29.08 -36.43
N GLY A 17 8.80 -29.81 -36.98
CA GLY A 17 7.40 -29.68 -36.61
C GLY A 17 7.14 -30.06 -35.15
N ALA A 18 7.74 -31.15 -34.67
CA ALA A 18 7.67 -31.56 -33.27
C ALA A 18 8.37 -30.57 -32.32
N LEU A 19 9.46 -29.95 -32.76
CA LEU A 19 10.19 -28.94 -31.98
C LEU A 19 9.41 -27.61 -31.90
N LEU A 20 8.75 -27.21 -32.99
CA LEU A 20 7.83 -26.07 -33.00
C LEU A 20 6.58 -26.32 -32.14
N LEU A 21 6.00 -27.52 -32.21
CA LEU A 21 4.85 -27.91 -31.40
C LEU A 21 5.19 -27.99 -29.90
N THR A 22 6.38 -28.50 -29.55
CA THR A 22 6.85 -28.50 -28.15
C THR A 22 7.16 -27.09 -27.66
N ILE A 23 7.75 -26.21 -28.47
CA ILE A 23 7.88 -24.78 -28.12
C ILE A 23 6.51 -24.13 -27.94
N LEU A 24 5.52 -24.40 -28.80
CA LEU A 24 4.14 -23.91 -28.65
C LEU A 24 3.43 -24.47 -27.41
N TRP A 25 3.70 -25.73 -27.04
CA TRP A 25 3.15 -26.40 -25.85
C TRP A 25 3.90 -26.11 -24.56
N LEU A 26 5.15 -25.64 -24.63
CA LEU A 26 5.89 -25.01 -23.52
C LEU A 26 5.55 -23.51 -23.41
N CYS A 27 4.94 -22.92 -24.44
CA CYS A 27 4.45 -21.55 -24.47
C CYS A 27 3.20 -21.21 -23.62
N PRO A 28 2.48 -22.13 -22.94
CA PRO A 28 1.60 -21.72 -21.84
C PRO A 28 2.41 -21.18 -20.64
N ALA A 29 3.73 -21.43 -20.60
CA ALA A 29 4.65 -20.83 -19.64
C ALA A 29 5.17 -19.45 -20.07
N LEU A 30 4.79 -18.93 -21.25
CA LEU A 30 4.66 -17.48 -21.42
C LEU A 30 3.37 -17.06 -20.71
N TYR A 31 3.50 -17.04 -19.38
CA TYR A 31 2.78 -16.20 -18.44
C TYR A 31 1.67 -15.37 -19.08
N ALA A 32 0.42 -15.63 -18.69
CA ALA A 32 -0.47 -14.51 -18.42
C ALA A 32 0.19 -13.71 -17.29
N GLN A 33 1.17 -12.86 -17.65
CA GLN A 33 1.70 -11.86 -16.73
C GLN A 33 0.53 -10.92 -16.53
N ASP A 34 0.02 -10.88 -15.29
CA ASP A 34 -0.99 -9.89 -14.88
C ASP A 34 -0.51 -8.54 -15.43
N THR A 35 -1.32 -7.91 -16.28
CA THR A 35 -0.99 -6.61 -16.84
C THR A 35 -0.80 -5.60 -15.69
N PRO A 36 -0.03 -4.52 -15.88
CA PRO A 36 0.13 -3.52 -14.81
C PRO A 36 -1.20 -3.00 -14.27
N ARG A 37 -2.24 -2.97 -15.11
CA ARG A 37 -3.61 -2.65 -14.71
C ARG A 37 -4.22 -3.72 -13.80
N GLU A 38 -4.16 -4.99 -14.18
CA GLU A 38 -4.68 -6.09 -13.35
C GLU A 38 -3.95 -6.16 -12.01
N LYS A 39 -2.64 -5.89 -11.97
CA LYS A 39 -1.87 -5.78 -10.72
C LYS A 39 -2.39 -4.66 -9.83
N LEU A 40 -2.69 -3.48 -10.37
CA LEU A 40 -3.28 -2.36 -9.62
C LEU A 40 -4.69 -2.69 -9.11
N GLU A 41 -5.54 -3.30 -9.93
CA GLU A 41 -6.90 -3.67 -9.52
C GLU A 41 -6.85 -4.71 -8.40
N LYS A 42 -5.97 -5.70 -8.52
CA LYS A 42 -5.72 -6.72 -7.50
C LYS A 42 -5.14 -6.14 -6.22
N SER A 43 -4.20 -5.21 -6.30
CA SER A 43 -3.62 -4.55 -5.12
C SER A 43 -4.67 -3.72 -4.38
N LEU A 44 -5.51 -2.95 -5.08
CA LEU A 44 -6.60 -2.19 -4.48
C LEU A 44 -7.65 -3.10 -3.82
N HIS A 45 -7.96 -4.24 -4.44
CA HIS A 45 -8.81 -5.25 -3.82
C HIS A 45 -8.19 -5.82 -2.54
N LEU A 46 -6.89 -6.11 -2.53
CA LEU A 46 -6.16 -6.54 -1.33
C LEU A 46 -6.17 -5.47 -0.23
N VAL A 47 -5.99 -4.19 -0.59
CA VAL A 47 -6.08 -3.05 0.33
C VAL A 47 -7.49 -2.97 0.95
N SER A 48 -8.55 -3.08 0.14
CA SER A 48 -9.93 -3.05 0.64
C SER A 48 -10.19 -4.19 1.63
N LYS A 49 -9.81 -5.42 1.24
CA LYS A 49 -9.96 -6.60 2.11
C LYS A 49 -9.14 -6.48 3.39
N SER A 50 -7.94 -5.94 3.29
CA SER A 50 -7.08 -5.69 4.43
C SER A 50 -7.70 -4.68 5.39
N PHE A 51 -8.27 -3.59 4.87
CA PHE A 51 -8.96 -2.57 5.66
C PHE A 51 -10.17 -3.13 6.39
N GLU A 52 -11.02 -3.89 5.69
CA GLU A 52 -12.16 -4.60 6.30
C GLU A 52 -11.69 -5.52 7.43
N MET A 53 -10.65 -6.30 7.17
CA MET A 53 -10.07 -7.22 8.15
C MET A 53 -9.49 -6.49 9.37
N ALA A 54 -8.83 -5.35 9.18
CA ALA A 54 -8.32 -4.51 10.27
C ALA A 54 -9.45 -3.90 11.11
N ASN A 55 -10.58 -3.55 10.49
CA ASN A 55 -11.78 -3.04 11.18
C ASN A 55 -12.52 -4.13 11.96
N TYR A 56 -12.56 -5.36 11.44
CA TYR A 56 -13.17 -6.49 12.14
C TYR A 56 -12.30 -7.02 13.28
N ALA A 57 -11.01 -6.70 13.29
CA ALA A 57 -10.12 -7.08 14.36
C ALA A 57 -10.50 -6.32 15.64
N GLN A 58 -11.10 -7.06 16.57
CA GLN A 58 -11.35 -6.58 17.93
C GLN A 58 -10.03 -6.54 18.71
N GLU A 59 -10.07 -5.91 19.90
CA GLU A 59 -8.93 -5.64 20.82
C GLU A 59 -8.17 -6.88 21.34
N SER A 60 -8.39 -8.06 20.77
CA SER A 60 -7.76 -9.32 21.16
C SER A 60 -7.44 -10.25 19.99
N ASP A 61 -7.74 -9.87 18.74
CA ASP A 61 -7.47 -10.72 17.57
C ASP A 61 -6.17 -10.32 16.84
N ILE A 62 -5.03 -10.68 17.46
CA ILE A 62 -3.69 -10.47 16.87
C ILE A 62 -3.56 -11.21 15.52
N THR A 63 -4.26 -12.34 15.35
CA THR A 63 -4.15 -13.14 14.11
C THR A 63 -4.80 -12.40 12.94
N LEU A 64 -5.92 -11.74 13.18
CA LEU A 64 -6.64 -11.00 12.14
C LEU A 64 -5.89 -9.74 11.70
N ILE A 65 -5.29 -8.99 12.65
CA ILE A 65 -4.43 -7.85 12.28
C ILE A 65 -3.18 -8.30 11.51
N GLN A 66 -2.58 -9.45 11.85
CA GLN A 66 -1.42 -9.98 11.12
C GLN A 66 -1.79 -10.36 9.69
N LYS A 67 -2.93 -11.05 9.49
CA LYS A 67 -3.43 -11.35 8.15
C LYS A 67 -3.76 -10.10 7.35
N SER A 68 -4.36 -9.09 7.99
CA SER A 68 -4.62 -7.80 7.35
C SER A 68 -3.30 -7.15 6.91
N HIS A 69 -2.28 -7.16 7.76
CA HIS A 69 -0.95 -6.67 7.41
C HIS A 69 -0.31 -7.45 6.25
N ASP A 70 -0.38 -8.78 6.24
CA ASP A 70 0.14 -9.61 5.15
C ASP A 70 -0.54 -9.31 3.80
N LEU A 71 -1.84 -9.03 3.80
CA LEU A 71 -2.57 -8.58 2.61
C LEU A 71 -2.09 -7.21 2.15
N THR A 72 -1.81 -6.29 3.09
CA THR A 72 -1.25 -4.98 2.78
C THR A 72 0.13 -5.11 2.16
N LYS A 73 1.01 -5.96 2.71
CA LYS A 73 2.34 -6.23 2.13
C LYS A 73 2.24 -6.76 0.71
N GLN A 74 1.33 -7.69 0.45
CA GLN A 74 1.10 -8.19 -0.91
C GLN A 74 0.62 -7.09 -1.85
N ALA A 75 -0.26 -6.19 -1.39
CA ALA A 75 -0.66 -5.02 -2.17
C ALA A 75 0.52 -4.09 -2.48
N ILE A 76 1.37 -3.79 -1.50
CA ILE A 76 2.59 -2.97 -1.67
C ILE A 76 3.49 -3.59 -2.73
N THR A 77 3.75 -4.90 -2.66
CA THR A 77 4.58 -5.62 -3.65
C THR A 77 4.04 -5.44 -5.05
N LEU A 78 2.73 -5.68 -5.26
CA LEU A 78 2.10 -5.50 -6.58
C LEU A 78 2.18 -4.05 -7.07
N ILE A 79 2.02 -3.07 -6.19
CA ILE A 79 2.13 -1.66 -6.57
C ILE A 79 3.57 -1.29 -6.94
N ASN A 80 4.57 -1.79 -6.21
CA ASN A 80 5.98 -1.58 -6.52
C ASN A 80 6.40 -2.25 -7.84
N GLU A 81 5.84 -3.41 -8.17
CA GLU A 81 6.01 -4.01 -9.49
C GLU A 81 5.47 -3.10 -10.59
N VAL A 82 4.28 -2.51 -10.40
CA VAL A 82 3.69 -1.56 -11.36
C VAL A 82 4.53 -0.29 -11.47
N ILE A 83 5.09 0.22 -10.38
CA ILE A 83 6.01 1.37 -10.40
C ILE A 83 7.23 1.03 -11.27
N THR A 84 7.84 -0.14 -11.05
CA THR A 84 9.00 -0.60 -11.83
C THR A 84 8.68 -0.73 -13.31
N GLU A 85 7.52 -1.30 -13.66
CA GLU A 85 7.06 -1.39 -15.05
C GLU A 85 6.78 -0.01 -15.67
N ALA A 86 6.20 0.90 -14.90
CA ALA A 86 5.94 2.28 -15.32
C ALA A 86 7.25 3.07 -15.52
N GLU A 87 8.30 2.77 -14.76
CA GLU A 87 9.64 3.30 -14.97
C GLU A 87 10.25 2.78 -16.27
N ASN A 88 10.21 1.46 -16.49
CA ASN A 88 10.75 0.81 -17.69
C ASN A 88 10.06 1.28 -18.99
N THR A 89 8.77 1.60 -18.91
CA THR A 89 7.98 2.07 -20.05
C THR A 89 7.93 3.60 -20.18
N GLY A 90 8.41 4.34 -19.17
CA GLY A 90 8.29 5.80 -19.11
C GLY A 90 6.85 6.31 -18.92
N SER A 91 5.90 5.44 -18.55
CA SER A 91 4.48 5.80 -18.43
C SER A 91 4.22 6.61 -17.16
N THR A 92 4.03 7.93 -17.31
CA THR A 92 3.72 8.80 -16.18
C THR A 92 2.30 8.59 -15.63
N GLU A 93 1.38 8.15 -16.49
CA GLU A 93 0.02 7.81 -16.09
C GLU A 93 0.01 6.60 -15.15
N LEU A 94 0.77 5.55 -15.49
CA LEU A 94 0.91 4.36 -14.64
C LEU A 94 1.60 4.70 -13.31
N LYS A 95 2.63 5.56 -13.31
CA LYS A 95 3.25 6.06 -12.06
C LYS A 95 2.23 6.78 -11.20
N THR A 96 1.44 7.68 -11.78
CA THR A 96 0.42 8.45 -11.05
C THR A 96 -0.65 7.52 -10.46
N ALA A 97 -1.10 6.52 -11.23
CA ALA A 97 -2.05 5.52 -10.74
C ALA A 97 -1.46 4.67 -9.60
N ALA A 98 -0.20 4.24 -9.73
CA ALA A 98 0.48 3.46 -8.69
C ALA A 98 0.71 4.26 -7.40
N VAL A 99 1.12 5.53 -7.48
CA VAL A 99 1.22 6.43 -6.31
C VAL A 99 -0.14 6.62 -5.65
N THR A 100 -1.20 6.77 -6.45
CA THR A 100 -2.56 6.89 -5.92
C THR A 100 -2.98 5.61 -5.19
N ALA A 101 -2.59 4.44 -5.68
CA ALA A 101 -2.81 3.17 -4.98
C ALA A 101 -1.99 3.07 -3.68
N LEU A 102 -0.73 3.53 -3.65
CA LEU A 102 0.07 3.64 -2.41
C LEU A 102 -0.61 4.55 -1.38
N ASN A 103 -1.21 5.65 -1.83
CA ASN A 103 -1.92 6.57 -0.95
C ASN A 103 -3.08 5.90 -0.19
N SER A 104 -3.75 4.93 -0.82
CA SER A 104 -4.84 4.15 -0.21
C SER A 104 -4.37 3.20 0.90
N ILE A 105 -3.06 2.99 1.07
CA ILE A 105 -2.49 2.11 2.10
C ILE A 105 -2.40 2.81 3.45
N ALA A 106 -2.16 4.13 3.47
CA ALA A 106 -1.99 4.88 4.72
C ALA A 106 -3.17 4.71 5.69
N PRO A 107 -4.45 4.77 5.25
CA PRO A 107 -5.59 4.49 6.14
C PRO A 107 -5.59 3.08 6.74
N VAL A 108 -5.11 2.08 5.99
CA VAL A 108 -5.02 0.69 6.47
C VAL A 108 -3.97 0.57 7.57
N PHE A 109 -2.79 1.15 7.37
CA PHE A 109 -1.77 1.19 8.41
C PHE A 109 -2.24 1.95 9.64
N THR A 110 -2.92 3.08 9.49
CA THR A 110 -3.53 3.79 10.62
C THR A 110 -4.46 2.88 11.41
N GLN A 111 -5.35 2.15 10.72
CA GLN A 111 -6.27 1.23 11.40
C GLN A 111 -5.53 0.09 12.11
N LEU A 112 -4.53 -0.51 11.47
CA LEU A 112 -3.71 -1.57 12.07
C LEU A 112 -2.97 -1.10 13.32
N ILE A 113 -2.40 0.11 13.28
CA ILE A 113 -1.72 0.73 14.42
C ILE A 113 -2.70 1.01 15.56
N ASN A 114 -3.88 1.56 15.25
CA ASN A 114 -4.92 1.82 16.26
C ASN A 114 -5.36 0.52 16.94
N THR A 115 -5.60 -0.55 16.18
CA THR A 115 -5.98 -1.85 16.75
C THR A 115 -4.85 -2.45 17.59
N ALA A 116 -3.59 -2.35 17.14
CA ALA A 116 -2.44 -2.80 17.91
C ALA A 116 -2.27 -2.01 19.21
N GLN A 117 -2.50 -0.69 19.20
CA GLN A 117 -2.49 0.14 20.39
C GLN A 117 -3.59 -0.28 21.37
N ALA A 118 -4.80 -0.58 20.89
CA ALA A 118 -5.88 -1.06 21.75
C ALA A 118 -5.51 -2.40 22.44
N ILE A 119 -4.89 -3.32 21.70
CA ILE A 119 -4.36 -4.58 22.24
C ILE A 119 -3.29 -4.30 23.31
N PHE A 120 -2.36 -3.38 23.06
CA PHE A 120 -1.35 -2.97 24.03
C PHE A 120 -2.00 -2.45 25.32
N ASN A 121 -2.89 -1.45 25.21
CA ASN A 121 -3.53 -0.81 26.35
C ASN A 121 -4.25 -1.81 27.25
N LYS A 122 -5.07 -2.68 26.63
CA LYS A 122 -5.84 -3.70 27.34
C LYS A 122 -4.95 -4.69 28.08
N ASN A 123 -3.87 -5.16 27.43
CA ASN A 123 -2.97 -6.12 28.05
C ASN A 123 -2.08 -5.46 29.12
N ALA A 124 -1.67 -4.20 28.93
CA ALA A 124 -0.95 -3.46 29.96
C ALA A 124 -1.79 -3.27 31.22
N GLU A 125 -3.08 -2.91 31.07
CA GLU A 125 -4.03 -2.80 32.19
C GLU A 125 -4.18 -4.15 32.93
N MET A 126 -4.44 -5.23 32.19
CA MET A 126 -4.56 -6.57 32.78
C MET A 126 -3.27 -7.07 33.44
N ALA A 127 -2.09 -6.66 32.94
CA ALA A 127 -0.82 -7.01 33.55
C ALA A 127 -0.65 -6.34 34.93
N VAL A 128 -1.05 -5.07 35.05
CA VAL A 128 -1.05 -4.32 36.32
C VAL A 128 -2.05 -4.92 37.32
N GLU A 129 -3.24 -5.32 36.87
CA GLU A 129 -4.20 -6.01 37.72
C GLU A 129 -3.68 -7.37 38.23
N ALA A 130 -3.03 -8.13 37.35
CA ALA A 130 -2.41 -9.40 37.69
C ALA A 130 -1.23 -9.21 38.68
N GLU A 131 -0.43 -8.16 38.51
CA GLU A 131 0.61 -7.77 39.47
C GLU A 131 0.03 -7.49 40.86
N ASN A 132 -0.99 -6.64 40.93
CA ASN A 132 -1.64 -6.25 42.19
C ASN A 132 -2.30 -7.43 42.92
N SER A 133 -2.70 -8.46 42.18
CA SER A 133 -3.28 -9.69 42.74
C SER A 133 -2.23 -10.79 43.03
N GLY A 134 -0.94 -10.53 42.76
CA GLY A 134 0.14 -11.50 42.94
C GLY A 134 0.13 -12.67 41.94
N ASN A 135 -0.66 -12.56 40.85
CA ASN A 135 -0.74 -13.58 39.81
C ASN A 135 0.35 -13.38 38.76
N THR A 136 1.57 -13.77 39.10
CA THR A 136 2.77 -13.56 38.26
C THR A 136 2.69 -14.25 36.89
N ALA A 137 1.99 -15.38 36.77
CA ALA A 137 1.83 -16.08 35.50
C ALA A 137 0.96 -15.28 34.52
N GLN A 138 -0.18 -14.78 35.00
CA GLN A 138 -1.06 -13.94 34.20
C GLN A 138 -0.39 -12.60 33.87
N MET A 139 0.33 -12.02 34.82
CA MET A 139 1.12 -10.80 34.61
C MET A 139 2.09 -10.97 33.43
N GLN A 140 2.90 -12.04 33.43
CA GLN A 140 3.84 -12.32 32.34
C GLN A 140 3.14 -12.52 31.00
N GLU A 141 2.05 -13.29 30.96
CA GLU A 141 1.28 -13.53 29.74
C GLU A 141 0.79 -12.21 29.10
N LYS A 142 0.24 -11.31 29.92
CA LYS A 142 -0.26 -10.02 29.46
C LYS A 142 0.86 -9.08 29.04
N TYR A 143 2.01 -9.10 29.72
CA TYR A 143 3.19 -8.36 29.27
C TYR A 143 3.69 -8.82 27.90
N GLU A 144 3.77 -10.13 27.65
CA GLU A 144 4.20 -10.64 26.34
C GLU A 144 3.21 -10.26 25.23
N ALA A 145 1.91 -10.28 25.51
CA ALA A 145 0.90 -9.81 24.56
C ALA A 145 1.04 -8.30 24.25
N ALA A 146 1.27 -7.47 25.28
CA ALA A 146 1.54 -6.05 25.12
C ALA A 146 2.82 -5.81 24.30
N LYS A 147 3.92 -6.50 24.62
CA LYS A 147 5.18 -6.46 23.86
C LYS A 147 4.97 -6.87 22.40
N GLY A 148 4.20 -7.92 22.14
CA GLY A 148 3.85 -8.37 20.80
C GLY A 148 3.14 -7.28 19.97
N ALA A 149 2.25 -6.50 20.59
CA ALA A 149 1.59 -5.37 19.94
C ALA A 149 2.58 -4.24 19.58
N VAL A 150 3.53 -3.91 20.47
CA VAL A 150 4.57 -2.91 20.18
C VAL A 150 5.48 -3.38 19.04
N VAL A 151 5.91 -4.63 19.05
CA VAL A 151 6.70 -5.22 17.93
C VAL A 151 5.93 -5.17 16.62
N PHE A 152 4.61 -5.37 16.65
CA PHE A 152 3.78 -5.28 15.45
C PHE A 152 3.68 -3.84 14.91
N ILE A 153 3.55 -2.83 15.78
CA ILE A 153 3.61 -1.41 15.38
C ILE A 153 4.95 -1.09 14.72
N SER A 154 6.07 -1.58 15.26
CA SER A 154 7.40 -1.42 14.65
C SER A 154 7.44 -1.96 13.22
N LYS A 155 6.88 -3.15 12.98
CA LYS A 155 6.84 -3.74 11.63
C LYS A 155 6.04 -2.89 10.64
N ILE A 156 4.94 -2.29 11.08
CA ILE A 156 4.15 -1.37 10.24
C ILE A 156 4.97 -0.12 9.93
N ALA A 157 5.72 0.39 10.91
CA ALA A 157 6.62 1.53 10.71
C ALA A 157 7.70 1.21 9.65
N ASP A 158 8.32 0.03 9.72
CA ASP A 158 9.31 -0.44 8.73
C ASP A 158 8.70 -0.53 7.31
N ASP A 159 7.54 -1.16 7.19
CA ASP A 159 6.87 -1.31 5.88
C ASP A 159 6.42 0.06 5.33
N ALA A 160 5.97 0.99 6.17
CA ALA A 160 5.66 2.36 5.78
C ALA A 160 6.92 3.14 5.35
N LEU A 161 8.05 2.98 6.04
CA LEU A 161 9.34 3.59 5.69
C LEU A 161 9.81 3.17 4.28
N SER A 162 9.58 1.90 3.91
CA SER A 162 9.91 1.37 2.59
C SER A 162 9.08 2.02 1.48
N ILE A 163 7.81 2.38 1.74
CA ILE A 163 6.99 3.15 0.80
C ILE A 163 7.58 4.54 0.60
N GLY A 164 8.19 5.12 1.64
CA GLY A 164 8.92 6.39 1.56
C GLY A 164 10.06 6.37 0.55
N ASP A 165 10.73 5.24 0.33
CA ASP A 165 11.77 5.11 -0.70
C ASP A 165 11.18 5.21 -2.12
N SER A 166 10.10 4.47 -2.38
CA SER A 166 9.38 4.53 -3.66
C SER A 166 8.85 5.95 -3.93
N LEU A 167 8.27 6.61 -2.92
CA LEU A 167 7.78 7.98 -3.05
C LEU A 167 8.90 9.00 -3.26
N SER A 168 10.06 8.82 -2.63
CA SER A 168 11.24 9.66 -2.86
C SER A 168 11.70 9.59 -4.32
N ALA A 169 11.82 8.38 -4.86
CA ALA A 169 12.19 8.17 -6.26
C ALA A 169 11.20 8.86 -7.21
N MET A 170 9.90 8.71 -6.95
CA MET A 170 8.85 9.33 -7.76
C MET A 170 8.79 10.86 -7.62
N ALA A 171 9.12 11.41 -6.45
CA ALA A 171 9.25 12.86 -6.26
C ALA A 171 10.35 13.44 -7.17
N TYR A 172 11.54 12.85 -7.15
CA TYR A 172 12.64 13.29 -8.03
C TYR A 172 12.29 13.15 -9.50
N GLN A 173 11.66 12.05 -9.90
CA GLN A 173 11.22 11.89 -11.28
C GLN A 173 10.21 12.96 -11.68
N SER A 174 9.23 13.27 -10.82
CA SER A 174 8.23 14.32 -11.11
C SER A 174 8.85 15.69 -11.37
N VAL A 175 9.95 16.02 -10.67
CA VAL A 175 10.75 17.23 -10.90
C VAL A 175 11.48 17.16 -12.24
N ASN A 176 12.15 16.04 -12.53
CA ASN A 176 12.91 15.88 -13.77
C ASN A 176 12.04 15.99 -15.02
N ILE A 177 10.78 15.55 -14.97
CA ILE A 177 9.84 15.63 -16.09
C ILE A 177 8.85 16.79 -15.99
N ALA A 178 9.01 17.66 -14.98
CA ALA A 178 8.08 18.76 -14.66
C ALA A 178 6.60 18.36 -14.65
N ASN A 179 6.26 17.17 -14.14
CA ASN A 179 4.88 16.66 -14.15
C ASN A 179 4.15 16.99 -12.85
N ALA A 180 3.32 18.03 -12.90
CA ALA A 180 2.53 18.50 -11.76
C ALA A 180 1.52 17.47 -11.23
N GLY A 181 0.97 16.60 -12.10
CA GLY A 181 0.03 15.56 -11.70
C GLY A 181 0.69 14.50 -10.81
N LEU A 182 1.83 13.96 -11.26
CA LEU A 182 2.62 13.00 -10.48
C LEU A 182 3.12 13.65 -9.18
N ALA A 183 3.62 14.88 -9.25
CA ALA A 183 4.08 15.61 -8.07
C ALA A 183 2.96 15.82 -7.04
N GLY A 184 1.74 16.15 -7.50
CA GLY A 184 0.55 16.28 -6.66
C GLY A 184 0.18 14.98 -5.94
N SER A 185 0.17 13.85 -6.66
CA SER A 185 -0.10 12.53 -6.07
C SER A 185 0.98 12.13 -5.06
N VAL A 186 2.26 12.36 -5.37
CA VAL A 186 3.37 12.04 -4.46
C VAL A 186 3.28 12.88 -3.19
N LYS A 187 2.99 14.18 -3.31
CA LYS A 187 2.80 15.08 -2.18
C LYS A 187 1.64 14.64 -1.27
N MET A 188 0.51 14.25 -1.86
CA MET A 188 -0.64 13.76 -1.12
C MET A 188 -0.30 12.48 -0.34
N ALA A 189 0.31 11.49 -1.01
CA ALA A 189 0.75 10.26 -0.36
C ALA A 189 1.74 10.56 0.77
N ALA A 190 2.75 11.39 0.51
CA ALA A 190 3.76 11.76 1.49
C ALA A 190 3.17 12.44 2.74
N ASN A 191 2.17 13.32 2.57
CA ASN A 191 1.46 13.93 3.71
C ASN A 191 0.71 12.89 4.54
N ASN A 192 0.00 11.95 3.91
CA ASN A 192 -0.74 10.92 4.64
C ASN A 192 0.18 9.99 5.43
N PHE A 193 1.34 9.62 4.86
CA PHE A 193 2.35 8.86 5.60
C PHE A 193 3.05 9.69 6.67
N LYS A 194 3.25 11.00 6.47
CA LYS A 194 3.74 11.88 7.53
C LYS A 194 2.81 11.87 8.74
N GLU A 195 1.51 12.02 8.53
CA GLU A 195 0.50 11.95 9.60
C GLU A 195 0.51 10.60 10.31
N LEU A 196 0.71 9.49 9.57
CA LEU A 196 0.89 8.16 10.13
C LEU A 196 2.08 8.12 11.12
N PHE A 197 3.25 8.62 10.72
CA PHE A 197 4.43 8.62 11.59
C PHE A 197 4.31 9.56 12.79
N GLN A 198 3.58 10.67 12.65
CA GLN A 198 3.23 11.51 13.79
C GLN A 198 2.35 10.75 14.81
N ASN A 199 1.39 9.96 14.32
CA ASN A 199 0.58 9.09 15.18
C ASN A 199 1.44 8.00 15.85
N ILE A 200 2.31 7.32 15.09
CA ILE A 200 3.24 6.32 15.65
C ILE A 200 4.12 6.93 16.75
N ASN A 201 4.66 8.14 16.53
CA ASN A 201 5.47 8.83 17.53
C ASN A 201 4.65 9.18 18.79
N ALA A 202 3.41 9.65 18.63
CA ALA A 202 2.50 9.92 19.76
C ALA A 202 2.20 8.65 20.56
N ILE A 203 1.95 7.53 19.87
CA ILE A 203 1.73 6.21 20.49
C ILE A 203 2.98 5.75 21.21
N GLY A 204 4.16 5.88 20.60
CA GLY A 204 5.41 5.56 21.27
C GLY A 204 5.60 6.37 22.55
N LYS A 205 5.30 7.68 22.55
CA LYS A 205 5.38 8.50 23.78
C LYS A 205 4.44 8.00 24.87
N TYR A 206 3.22 7.63 24.50
CA TYR A 206 2.25 7.06 25.42
C TYR A 206 2.70 5.72 26.00
N ILE A 207 3.21 4.82 25.15
CA ILE A 207 3.74 3.51 25.56
C ILE A 207 4.93 3.67 26.51
N ALA A 208 5.85 4.60 26.23
CA ALA A 208 7.01 4.86 27.09
C ALA A 208 6.60 5.41 28.47
N GLN A 209 5.49 6.14 28.57
CA GLN A 209 4.96 6.64 29.84
C GLN A 209 4.21 5.57 30.65
N THR A 210 3.62 4.59 29.97
CA THR A 210 2.78 3.54 30.60
C THR A 210 3.53 2.24 30.82
N GLY A 211 4.53 1.94 30.00
CA GLY A 211 5.37 0.74 30.09
C GLY A 211 6.51 0.93 31.07
N ASN A 212 6.37 0.38 32.28
CA ASN A 212 7.46 0.34 33.27
C ASN A 212 8.50 -0.76 32.99
N HIS A 213 8.30 -1.57 31.94
CA HIS A 213 9.19 -2.69 31.62
C HIS A 213 10.32 -2.27 30.65
N PRO A 214 11.61 -2.54 30.97
CA PRO A 214 12.75 -2.13 30.15
C PRO A 214 12.67 -2.54 28.68
N ASP A 215 12.22 -3.77 28.39
CA ASP A 215 12.04 -4.25 27.01
C ASP A 215 11.03 -3.42 26.20
N ILE A 216 9.91 -3.04 26.82
CA ILE A 216 8.87 -2.23 26.16
C ILE A 216 9.44 -0.83 25.89
N ILE A 217 10.14 -0.24 26.86
CA ILE A 217 10.81 1.06 26.71
C ILE A 217 11.84 1.01 25.58
N GLY A 218 12.67 -0.04 25.51
CA GLY A 218 13.69 -0.20 24.48
C GLY A 218 13.10 -0.24 23.07
N ILE A 219 12.09 -1.07 22.84
CA ILE A 219 11.40 -1.16 21.53
C ILE A 219 10.70 0.17 21.21
N THR A 220 10.10 0.81 22.21
CA THR A 220 9.39 2.08 22.02
C THR A 220 10.31 3.22 21.64
N ASN A 221 11.50 3.29 22.23
CA ASN A 221 12.51 4.29 21.85
C ASN A 221 12.95 4.11 20.40
N HIS A 222 13.12 2.86 19.95
CA HIS A 222 13.44 2.57 18.56
C HIS A 222 12.34 3.05 17.61
N ILE A 223 11.06 2.73 17.92
CA ILE A 223 9.90 3.20 17.15
C ILE A 223 9.85 4.73 17.07
N GLN A 224 10.17 5.43 18.17
CA GLN A 224 10.19 6.90 18.18
C GLN A 224 11.32 7.48 17.33
N GLU A 225 12.50 6.86 17.37
CA GLU A 225 13.64 7.26 16.54
C GLU A 225 13.30 7.07 15.05
N ASP A 226 12.81 5.90 14.68
CA ASP A 226 12.42 5.56 13.31
C ASP A 226 11.28 6.47 12.81
N ALA A 227 10.29 6.75 13.66
CA ALA A 227 9.21 7.66 13.32
C ALA A 227 9.69 9.11 13.13
N GLY A 228 10.66 9.55 13.93
CA GLY A 228 11.28 10.87 13.79
C GLY A 228 12.13 10.99 12.52
N GLU A 229 12.84 9.94 12.12
CA GLU A 229 13.57 9.88 10.85
C GLU A 229 12.60 9.84 9.66
N ALA A 230 11.55 9.02 9.76
CA ALA A 230 10.51 8.92 8.76
C ALA A 230 9.83 10.27 8.51
N GLU A 231 9.44 11.00 9.57
CA GLU A 231 8.80 12.31 9.44
C GLU A 231 9.67 13.29 8.62
N LYS A 232 10.99 13.35 8.91
CA LYS A 232 11.95 14.17 8.15
C LYS A 232 12.07 13.73 6.69
N LYS A 233 12.05 12.42 6.44
CA LYS A 233 12.07 11.86 5.08
C LYS A 233 10.84 12.31 4.30
N TYR A 234 9.64 12.19 4.88
CA TYR A 234 8.41 12.62 4.23
C TYR A 234 8.32 14.14 4.04
N ASP A 235 8.84 14.94 4.97
CA ASP A 235 8.99 16.39 4.77
C ASP A 235 9.87 16.72 3.56
N THR A 236 10.96 15.98 3.39
CA THR A 236 11.85 16.13 2.24
C THR A 236 11.12 15.76 0.94
N ILE A 237 10.38 14.65 0.92
CA ILE A 237 9.57 14.23 -0.25
C ILE A 237 8.55 15.32 -0.63
N VAL A 238 7.83 15.86 0.36
CA VAL A 238 6.85 16.93 0.15
C VAL A 238 7.50 18.20 -0.40
N ALA A 239 8.67 18.57 0.12
CA ALA A 239 9.43 19.72 -0.35
C ALA A 239 9.88 19.54 -1.82
N VAL A 240 10.43 18.37 -2.15
CA VAL A 240 10.86 18.03 -3.52
C VAL A 240 9.67 18.06 -4.48
N ALA A 241 8.57 17.39 -4.16
CA ALA A 241 7.37 17.38 -4.99
C ALA A 241 6.77 18.79 -5.16
N SER A 242 6.85 19.65 -4.14
CA SER A 242 6.37 21.04 -4.20
C SER A 242 7.26 21.94 -5.06
N SER A 243 8.48 21.54 -5.41
CA SER A 243 9.32 22.33 -6.31
C SER A 243 8.83 22.32 -7.76
N VAL A 244 8.02 21.31 -8.13
CA VAL A 244 7.45 21.20 -9.48
C VAL A 244 6.49 22.33 -9.81
N SER A 245 5.68 22.81 -8.86
CA SER A 245 4.80 23.96 -9.10
C SER A 245 5.59 25.24 -9.40
N VAL A 246 6.74 25.43 -8.76
CA VAL A 246 7.62 26.59 -9.03
C VAL A 246 8.28 26.49 -10.41
N LEU A 247 8.61 25.28 -10.85
CA LEU A 247 9.17 25.04 -12.19
C LEU A 247 8.10 25.14 -13.29
N SER A 248 6.88 24.68 -13.01
CA SER A 248 5.71 24.83 -13.89
C SER A 248 5.38 26.29 -14.12
N GLU A 249 5.28 27.11 -13.07
CA GLU A 249 4.98 28.54 -13.18
C GLU A 249 6.03 29.28 -14.02
N LYS A 250 7.32 28.94 -13.85
CA LYS A 250 8.41 29.51 -14.67
C LYS A 250 8.39 29.03 -16.13
N ASN A 251 7.92 27.81 -16.39
CA ASN A 251 7.76 27.30 -17.74
C ASN A 251 6.51 27.86 -18.41
N ASP A 252 5.42 28.09 -17.67
CA ASP A 252 4.21 28.75 -18.18
C ASP A 252 4.48 30.23 -18.52
N GLU A 253 5.31 30.93 -17.75
CA GLU A 253 5.82 32.27 -18.12
C GLU A 253 6.67 32.25 -19.39
N LYS A 254 7.36 31.14 -19.67
CA LYS A 254 8.15 30.93 -20.89
C LYS A 254 7.29 30.50 -22.09
N GLU A 255 6.32 29.61 -21.90
CA GLU A 255 5.39 29.16 -22.93
C GLU A 255 4.35 30.23 -23.30
N ALA A 256 4.02 31.16 -22.40
CA ALA A 256 3.23 32.35 -22.74
C ALA A 256 3.93 33.25 -23.78
N VAL A 257 5.24 33.10 -23.98
CA VAL A 257 6.01 33.73 -25.06
C VAL A 257 6.00 32.88 -26.34
N GLU A 258 5.66 31.59 -26.27
CA GLU A 258 5.74 30.64 -27.41
C GLU A 258 4.37 30.10 -27.91
N LYS A 259 3.26 30.31 -27.19
CA LYS A 259 1.91 29.84 -27.57
C LYS A 259 1.17 30.76 -28.55
N ASP A 260 1.82 31.07 -29.67
CA ASP A 260 1.16 31.48 -30.93
C ASP A 260 0.92 30.28 -31.88
N VAL A 261 1.14 29.04 -31.41
CA VAL A 261 0.87 27.83 -32.21
C VAL A 261 0.22 26.76 -31.32
N GLY A 262 -1.07 26.51 -31.57
CA GLY A 262 -1.90 25.66 -30.74
C GLY A 262 -1.76 24.16 -30.99
N VAL A 263 -1.77 23.36 -29.91
CA VAL A 263 -2.08 21.92 -29.87
C VAL A 263 -2.61 21.61 -28.45
N ASN A 264 -3.92 21.35 -28.30
CA ASN A 264 -4.62 20.07 -28.10
C ASN A 264 -4.61 19.52 -26.65
N ARG A 265 -5.82 19.23 -26.11
CA ARG A 265 -6.10 18.98 -24.67
C ARG A 265 -6.07 17.48 -24.29
N PRO A 266 -5.75 17.12 -23.02
CA PRO A 266 -5.86 15.74 -22.54
C PRO A 266 -7.28 15.39 -22.02
N TRP A 267 -7.54 14.08 -21.97
CA TRP A 267 -8.80 13.41 -21.62
C TRP A 267 -9.23 13.57 -20.14
N PRO A 268 -10.54 13.47 -19.81
CA PRO A 268 -11.04 13.55 -18.44
C PRO A 268 -11.37 12.16 -17.86
N PHE A 269 -10.88 11.82 -16.67
CA PHE A 269 -11.50 10.76 -15.85
C PHE A 269 -11.43 11.08 -14.35
N HIS A 270 -12.58 10.89 -13.68
CA HIS A 270 -12.79 11.03 -12.24
C HIS A 270 -12.72 9.66 -11.58
N TRP A 271 -11.76 9.46 -10.66
CA TRP A 271 -11.71 8.27 -9.80
C TRP A 271 -12.45 8.56 -8.48
N ASN A 272 -13.73 8.18 -8.42
CA ASN A 272 -14.48 8.10 -7.15
C ASN A 272 -14.41 6.66 -6.62
N TYR A 273 -13.28 6.29 -6.03
CA TYR A 273 -13.14 5.07 -5.24
C TYR A 273 -12.43 5.38 -3.92
N LEU A 274 -13.02 6.28 -3.14
CA LEU A 274 -12.81 6.34 -1.70
C LEU A 274 -14.10 5.84 -1.03
N PRO A 275 -14.03 5.03 0.05
CA PRO A 275 -15.21 4.78 0.86
C PRO A 275 -15.70 6.12 1.39
N LEU A 276 -16.93 6.49 1.04
CA LEU A 276 -17.57 7.72 1.51
C LEU A 276 -17.57 7.69 3.04
N THR A 277 -17.03 8.74 3.66
CA THR A 277 -17.16 8.97 5.10
C THR A 277 -18.64 9.02 5.49
N ASP A 278 -19.00 8.67 6.73
CA ASP A 278 -20.40 8.70 7.18
C ASP A 278 -21.05 10.08 7.03
N LYS A 279 -20.23 11.13 7.01
CA LYS A 279 -20.65 12.51 6.70
C LYS A 279 -21.11 12.66 5.24
N GLN A 280 -20.46 11.98 4.30
CA GLN A 280 -20.80 12.00 2.87
C GLN A 280 -21.97 11.06 2.50
N ARG A 281 -22.35 10.10 3.35
CA ARG A 281 -23.58 9.31 3.18
C ARG A 281 -24.83 10.09 3.57
N LYS A 282 -24.74 10.99 4.56
CA LYS A 282 -25.86 11.81 5.01
C LYS A 282 -26.22 12.95 4.05
N ASP A 283 -25.25 13.41 3.24
CA ASP A 283 -25.45 14.53 2.31
C ASP A 283 -25.97 14.10 0.92
N LYS A 284 -26.20 12.80 0.70
CA LYS A 284 -26.87 12.30 -0.50
C LYS A 284 -28.15 11.60 -0.09
N ASP A 285 -29.28 12.26 -0.32
CA ASP A 285 -30.63 11.67 -0.28
C ASP A 285 -30.76 10.59 -1.37
N VAL A 286 -30.06 9.47 -1.20
CA VAL A 286 -30.30 8.25 -1.95
C VAL A 286 -31.34 7.47 -1.14
N PRO A 287 -32.56 7.29 -1.65
CA PRO A 287 -33.57 6.54 -0.94
C PRO A 287 -33.09 5.10 -0.78
N ILE A 288 -33.02 4.64 0.46
CA ILE A 288 -32.79 3.24 0.81
C ILE A 288 -34.03 2.48 0.32
N GLN A 289 -33.91 1.73 -0.78
CA GLN A 289 -34.84 0.66 -1.07
C GLN A 289 -34.49 -0.51 -0.15
N ASP A 290 -35.32 -0.72 0.87
CA ASP A 290 -35.35 -1.96 1.63
C ASP A 290 -35.68 -3.10 0.66
N THR A 291 -34.65 -3.79 0.19
CA THR A 291 -34.80 -5.11 -0.41
C THR A 291 -34.36 -6.12 0.63
N GLU A 292 -35.34 -6.79 1.23
CA GLU A 292 -35.11 -8.02 1.98
C GLU A 292 -34.28 -8.99 1.12
N PRO A 293 -33.22 -9.62 1.68
CA PRO A 293 -32.51 -10.65 0.95
C PRO A 293 -33.41 -11.88 0.80
N ALA A 294 -33.80 -12.18 -0.44
CA ALA A 294 -34.39 -13.46 -0.80
C ALA A 294 -33.40 -14.59 -0.43
N SER A 295 -33.79 -15.41 0.55
CA SER A 295 -33.07 -16.62 0.96
C SER A 295 -32.90 -17.56 -0.25
N PRO A 296 -31.67 -18.02 -0.56
CA PRO A 296 -31.44 -18.98 -1.65
C PRO A 296 -31.66 -20.43 -1.20
N PHE A 297 -32.16 -20.69 0.00
CA PHE A 297 -32.47 -22.04 0.47
C PHE A 297 -33.95 -22.18 0.79
N GLY A 298 -34.73 -22.42 -0.25
CA GLY A 298 -36.01 -23.12 -0.12
C GLY A 298 -35.74 -24.62 0.01
N ALA A 299 -36.14 -25.20 1.13
CA ALA A 299 -36.37 -26.64 1.27
C ALA A 299 -37.76 -26.84 1.87
N LYS A 300 -38.42 -27.87 1.36
CA LYS A 300 -39.83 -28.27 1.54
C LYS A 300 -40.36 -28.24 2.97
#